data_AF-A0A3C1WSV9-F1
#
_entry.id   AF-A0A3C1WSV9-F1
#
_cell.length_a   1.000
_cell.length_b   1.000
_cell.length_c   1.000
_cell.angle_alpha   90.00
_cell.angle_beta   90.00
_cell.angle_gamma   90.00
#
_symmetry.space_group_name_H-M   'P 1'
#
loop_
_entity.id
_entity.type
_entity.pdbx_description
1 polymer ?
#
loop_
_entity_poly.entity_id
_entity_poly.type
_entity_poly.pdbx_seq_one_letter_code
_entity_poly.pdbx_strand_id
1 'polypeptide(L)'
;MKFGILFNRNNLNIGDDIQAVATSYFLPQIDYFIDREHMESFKTDDKKPVAVIMNAWYMWNKWNWPPSKYIYPLYVGFHYADHQLGYQPGSIIKYEMLTGRGGEYLKANGPIGCRDLFTQKNLQELGIDSYFSGCITMTLPNRPKEDRGRYICLVDAGEEISARIKEQLKGTDIEIKEFTHNRPRDKERPWEERKAFVEERLSIYQNAICVVTKRLHCALPCLAMEVPVLLTRINKDETRFDPYLDYLYTTTPEEYLSGRCTYDVTNPPENKPDYKPVRDALIERCRSFVEAVRDDDRSLYDLKKYRATDKEILEWRIKTLKEIIPRWEDTLEKQARELSELYAEHFFYFSRTDEFKSYDREKQRKLAKYVKSKANYYKFVVNDYQIDMTVQSAIKGKEGIGALHLEDLKLRTICDEYAKLSKRNFYRKEKILNGIEEMKAREQA
;
A
#
# COMPACT_ATOMS: atom_id res chain seq x y z
N MET A 1 12.23 -15.49 -23.56
CA MET A 1 11.30 -14.42 -23.10
C MET A 1 12.07 -13.23 -22.52
N LYS A 2 11.50 -12.02 -22.55
CA LYS A 2 12.00 -10.86 -21.77
C LYS A 2 11.40 -10.83 -20.37
N PHE A 3 12.08 -10.21 -19.40
CA PHE A 3 11.68 -10.18 -18.00
C PHE A 3 11.38 -8.76 -17.52
N GLY A 4 10.26 -8.62 -16.81
CA GLY A 4 9.82 -7.36 -16.23
C GLY A 4 9.83 -7.42 -14.71
N ILE A 5 10.21 -6.31 -14.09
CA ILE A 5 10.12 -6.13 -12.64
C ILE A 5 8.97 -5.20 -12.30
N LEU A 6 8.12 -5.63 -11.37
CA LEU A 6 7.01 -4.83 -10.85
C LEU A 6 7.50 -3.97 -9.68
N PHE A 7 7.21 -2.67 -9.71
CA PHE A 7 7.55 -1.75 -8.61
C PHE A 7 6.52 -0.62 -8.49
N ASN A 8 6.53 0.09 -7.37
CA ASN A 8 5.73 1.31 -7.20
C ASN A 8 6.62 2.53 -7.42
N ARG A 9 6.41 3.21 -8.56
CA ARG A 9 7.25 4.34 -8.98
C ARG A 9 7.23 5.49 -7.97
N ASN A 10 6.11 5.73 -7.31
CA ASN A 10 5.91 6.87 -6.42
C ASN A 10 5.72 6.47 -4.94
N ASN A 11 6.52 5.49 -4.48
CA ASN A 11 6.38 4.96 -3.13
C ASN A 11 6.85 5.91 -2.02
N LEU A 12 6.09 5.96 -0.93
CA LEU A 12 6.55 6.54 0.33
C LEU A 12 7.26 5.48 1.18
N ASN A 13 6.72 4.26 1.19
CA ASN A 13 7.23 3.14 1.97
C ASN A 13 8.13 2.26 1.09
N ILE A 14 9.33 1.94 1.58
CA ILE A 14 10.32 1.15 0.83
C ILE A 14 9.95 -0.33 0.69
N GLY A 15 8.90 -0.81 1.36
CA GLY A 15 8.47 -2.20 1.27
C GLY A 15 8.15 -2.65 -0.15
N ASP A 16 7.63 -1.75 -1.00
CA ASP A 16 7.45 -2.03 -2.43
C ASP A 16 8.80 -2.23 -3.15
N ASP A 17 9.86 -1.50 -2.77
CA ASP A 17 11.20 -1.72 -3.35
C ASP A 17 11.85 -3.00 -2.80
N ILE A 18 11.65 -3.33 -1.51
CA ILE A 18 12.14 -4.59 -0.93
C ILE A 18 11.53 -5.78 -1.67
N GLN A 19 10.23 -5.69 -1.99
CA GLN A 19 9.54 -6.65 -2.84
C GLN A 19 10.17 -6.76 -4.24
N ALA A 20 10.45 -5.63 -4.90
CA ALA A 20 11.10 -5.62 -6.20
C ALA A 20 12.52 -6.22 -6.14
N VAL A 21 13.34 -5.84 -5.14
CA VAL A 21 14.69 -6.39 -4.96
C VAL A 21 14.66 -7.90 -4.73
N ALA A 22 13.73 -8.39 -3.89
CA ALA A 22 13.56 -9.84 -3.70
C ALA A 22 13.24 -10.55 -5.03
N THR A 23 12.33 -9.98 -5.83
CA THR A 23 12.02 -10.49 -7.18
C THR A 23 13.23 -10.49 -8.10
N SER A 24 14.09 -9.46 -8.02
CA SER A 24 15.27 -9.35 -8.88
C SER A 24 16.27 -10.50 -8.75
N TYR A 25 16.32 -11.19 -7.60
CA TYR A 25 17.20 -12.34 -7.40
C TYR A 25 16.76 -13.60 -8.18
N PHE A 26 15.53 -13.63 -8.71
CA PHE A 26 15.04 -14.72 -9.56
C PHE A 26 15.25 -14.46 -11.04
N LEU A 27 15.39 -13.21 -11.45
CA LEU A 27 15.39 -12.84 -12.86
C LEU A 27 16.81 -12.93 -13.44
N PRO A 28 16.99 -13.54 -14.63
CA PRO A 28 18.29 -13.61 -15.28
C PRO A 28 18.75 -12.22 -15.78
N GLN A 29 17.79 -11.37 -16.12
CA GLN A 29 17.99 -9.96 -16.46
C GLN A 29 16.71 -9.16 -16.15
N ILE A 30 16.80 -7.83 -16.19
CA ILE A 30 15.65 -6.93 -16.10
C ILE A 30 15.57 -6.14 -17.40
N ASP A 31 14.60 -6.48 -18.26
CA ASP A 31 14.37 -5.81 -19.55
C ASP A 31 13.38 -4.64 -19.42
N TYR A 32 12.41 -4.74 -18.50
CA TYR A 32 11.36 -3.74 -18.33
C TYR A 32 11.07 -3.42 -16.86
N PHE A 33 10.82 -2.14 -16.58
CA PHE A 33 10.32 -1.64 -15.31
C PHE A 33 8.83 -1.32 -15.43
N ILE A 34 7.99 -2.05 -14.70
CA ILE A 34 6.53 -1.95 -14.78
C ILE A 34 6.02 -1.25 -13.53
N ASP A 35 5.44 -0.06 -13.70
CA ASP A 35 4.79 0.63 -12.60
C ASP A 35 3.48 -0.08 -12.25
N ARG A 36 3.40 -0.60 -11.02
CA ARG A 36 2.20 -1.27 -10.49
C ARG A 36 0.97 -0.40 -10.65
N GLU A 37 1.07 0.91 -10.48
CA GLU A 37 -0.09 1.79 -10.59
C GLU A 37 -0.56 2.01 -12.04
N HIS A 38 0.20 1.60 -13.07
CA HIS A 38 -0.10 1.88 -14.49
C HIS A 38 0.13 0.66 -15.42
N MET A 39 -0.08 -0.55 -14.90
CA MET A 39 0.19 -1.80 -15.63
C MET A 39 -0.66 -2.02 -16.89
N GLU A 40 -1.85 -1.44 -16.97
CA GLU A 40 -2.73 -1.53 -18.16
C GLU A 40 -2.17 -0.78 -19.35
N SER A 41 -1.39 0.26 -19.09
CA SER A 41 -0.78 1.10 -20.12
C SER A 41 0.54 0.54 -20.65
N PHE A 42 1.11 -0.47 -19.97
CA PHE A 42 2.38 -1.08 -20.32
C PHE A 42 2.36 -1.68 -21.73
N LYS A 43 3.40 -1.41 -22.50
CA LYS A 43 3.62 -1.96 -23.85
C LYS A 43 5.09 -2.27 -24.03
N THR A 44 5.37 -3.28 -24.84
CA THR A 44 6.72 -3.58 -25.31
C THR A 44 6.96 -2.98 -26.69
N ASP A 45 8.20 -2.58 -26.95
CA ASP A 45 8.59 -1.97 -28.24
C ASP A 45 8.52 -2.99 -29.39
N ASP A 46 8.85 -4.24 -29.11
CA ASP A 46 8.84 -5.36 -30.06
C ASP A 46 7.51 -6.11 -30.13
N LYS A 47 6.50 -5.66 -29.37
CA LYS A 47 5.19 -6.29 -29.22
C LYS A 47 5.24 -7.74 -28.73
N LYS A 48 6.34 -8.17 -28.12
CA LYS A 48 6.47 -9.49 -27.49
C LYS A 48 5.97 -9.46 -26.04
N PRO A 49 5.50 -10.60 -25.50
CA PRO A 49 5.16 -10.69 -24.08
C PRO A 49 6.41 -10.58 -23.18
N VAL A 50 6.16 -10.24 -21.92
CA VAL A 50 7.18 -10.09 -20.87
C VAL A 50 6.76 -10.93 -19.68
N ALA A 51 7.63 -11.81 -19.22
CA ALA A 51 7.41 -12.59 -18.01
C ALA A 51 7.58 -11.70 -16.77
N VAL A 52 6.59 -11.73 -15.88
CA VAL A 52 6.57 -10.89 -14.67
C VAL A 52 6.10 -11.70 -13.47
N ILE A 53 6.91 -11.70 -12.41
CA ILE A 53 6.47 -12.17 -11.09
C ILE A 53 5.61 -11.06 -10.47
N MET A 54 4.30 -11.31 -10.40
CA MET A 54 3.27 -10.35 -10.01
C MET A 54 3.02 -10.40 -8.50
N ASN A 55 3.89 -9.72 -7.75
CA ASN A 55 3.79 -9.58 -6.29
C ASN A 55 3.58 -8.13 -5.85
N ALA A 56 2.45 -7.85 -5.20
CA ALA A 56 2.21 -6.53 -4.63
C ALA A 56 0.99 -6.50 -3.70
N TRP A 57 0.85 -5.41 -2.95
CA TRP A 57 -0.49 -4.89 -2.67
C TRP A 57 -1.02 -4.18 -3.92
N TYR A 58 -2.16 -4.62 -4.42
CA TYR A 58 -2.84 -4.01 -5.56
C TYR A 58 -4.06 -3.24 -5.05
N MET A 59 -4.26 -1.96 -5.36
CA MET A 59 -3.39 -0.87 -5.82
C MET A 59 -4.14 0.44 -5.45
N TRP A 60 -3.56 1.63 -5.64
CA TRP A 60 -4.32 2.87 -5.41
C TRP A 60 -5.25 3.19 -6.59
N ASN A 61 -4.74 3.09 -7.82
CA ASN A 61 -5.48 3.40 -9.03
C ASN A 61 -6.19 2.15 -9.56
N LYS A 62 -7.14 1.60 -8.79
CA LYS A 62 -7.81 0.32 -9.13
C LYS A 62 -8.60 0.37 -10.45
N TRP A 63 -8.93 1.56 -10.97
CA TRP A 63 -9.49 1.74 -12.32
C TRP A 63 -8.48 1.38 -13.42
N ASN A 64 -7.19 1.29 -13.11
CA ASN A 64 -6.15 0.82 -14.02
C ASN A 64 -6.10 -0.72 -14.10
N TRP A 65 -7.03 -1.45 -13.48
CA TRP A 65 -7.17 -2.89 -13.66
C TRP A 65 -7.96 -3.21 -14.96
N PRO A 66 -7.70 -4.33 -15.67
CA PRO A 66 -6.64 -5.33 -15.48
C PRO A 66 -5.28 -4.95 -16.13
N PRO A 67 -4.19 -5.68 -15.82
CA PRO A 67 -2.88 -5.50 -16.43
C PRO A 67 -2.89 -5.66 -17.96
N SER A 68 -1.90 -5.05 -18.62
CA SER A 68 -1.73 -5.10 -20.07
C SER A 68 -1.55 -6.53 -20.59
N LYS A 69 -2.04 -6.78 -21.81
CA LYS A 69 -1.86 -8.06 -22.51
C LYS A 69 -0.40 -8.48 -22.69
N TYR A 70 0.54 -7.53 -22.69
CA TYR A 70 1.97 -7.81 -22.83
C TYR A 70 2.59 -8.41 -21.56
N ILE A 71 1.88 -8.41 -20.43
CA ILE A 71 2.34 -9.02 -19.18
C ILE A 71 1.93 -10.49 -19.18
N TYR A 72 2.93 -11.38 -19.13
CA TYR A 72 2.76 -12.80 -18.89
C TYR A 72 3.03 -13.08 -17.40
N PRO A 73 1.98 -13.27 -16.58
CA PRO A 73 2.12 -13.18 -15.13
C PRO A 73 2.39 -14.55 -14.47
N LEU A 74 3.23 -14.54 -13.44
CA LEU A 74 3.15 -15.47 -12.32
C LEU A 74 2.60 -14.74 -11.10
N TYR A 75 1.43 -15.13 -10.61
CA TYR A 75 0.87 -14.55 -9.38
C TYR A 75 1.40 -15.23 -8.13
N VAL A 76 2.12 -14.45 -7.31
CA VAL A 76 2.56 -14.79 -5.95
C VAL A 76 2.52 -13.54 -5.09
N GLY A 77 2.17 -13.67 -3.81
CA GLY A 77 2.10 -12.55 -2.90
C GLY A 77 1.10 -11.48 -3.35
N PHE A 78 0.04 -11.88 -4.07
CA PHE A 78 -1.08 -11.02 -4.41
C PHE A 78 -1.80 -10.65 -3.12
N HIS A 79 -1.77 -9.37 -2.77
CA HIS A 79 -2.57 -8.84 -1.68
C HIS A 79 -3.51 -7.79 -2.22
N TYR A 80 -4.73 -7.84 -1.73
CA TYR A 80 -5.61 -6.71 -1.81
C TYR A 80 -6.34 -6.60 -0.48
N ALA A 81 -6.41 -5.38 0.02
CA ALA A 81 -7.16 -5.09 1.23
C ALA A 81 -7.80 -3.73 1.05
N ASP A 82 -9.11 -3.71 1.21
CA ASP A 82 -9.86 -2.47 1.29
C ASP A 82 -9.98 -2.01 2.75
N HIS A 83 -9.59 -2.83 3.75
CA HIS A 83 -9.84 -2.60 5.20
C HIS A 83 -9.08 -1.43 5.81
N GLN A 84 -8.42 -0.60 5.01
CA GLN A 84 -8.15 0.79 5.41
C GLN A 84 -9.42 1.67 5.33
N LEU A 85 -10.60 1.07 5.11
CA LEU A 85 -11.97 1.61 5.20
C LEU A 85 -12.32 2.42 6.46
N GLY A 86 -11.42 2.57 7.44
CA GLY A 86 -11.57 3.51 8.55
C GLY A 86 -10.54 4.65 8.60
N TYR A 87 -9.37 4.51 7.95
CA TYR A 87 -8.22 5.39 8.24
C TYR A 87 -7.36 5.83 7.05
N GLN A 88 -7.57 5.31 5.83
CA GLN A 88 -6.88 5.87 4.66
C GLN A 88 -7.83 6.12 3.48
N PRO A 89 -7.60 7.20 2.72
CA PRO A 89 -8.29 7.49 1.47
C PRO A 89 -7.84 6.52 0.40
N GLY A 90 -8.48 5.36 0.35
CA GLY A 90 -8.19 4.30 -0.60
C GLY A 90 -9.26 4.24 -1.66
N SER A 91 -8.87 4.56 -2.90
CA SER A 91 -9.50 4.31 -4.20
C SER A 91 -11.03 4.21 -4.24
N ILE A 92 -11.66 4.97 -5.14
CA ILE A 92 -13.12 4.90 -5.26
C ILE A 92 -13.64 3.52 -5.71
N ILE A 93 -12.81 2.76 -6.42
CA ILE A 93 -13.09 1.35 -6.70
C ILE A 93 -12.66 0.53 -5.49
N LYS A 94 -13.44 -0.47 -5.13
CA LYS A 94 -13.13 -1.39 -4.04
C LYS A 94 -12.94 -2.78 -4.62
N TYR A 95 -13.92 -3.65 -4.44
CA TYR A 95 -13.91 -5.02 -4.92
C TYR A 95 -14.38 -5.14 -6.38
N GLU A 96 -14.93 -4.07 -6.96
CA GLU A 96 -15.46 -4.09 -8.32
C GLU A 96 -14.39 -4.47 -9.35
N MET A 97 -13.12 -4.13 -9.10
CA MET A 97 -11.99 -4.55 -9.94
C MET A 97 -11.78 -6.07 -9.99
N LEU A 98 -12.29 -6.83 -9.02
CA LEU A 98 -12.14 -8.28 -8.94
C LEU A 98 -13.33 -9.03 -9.58
N THR A 99 -14.29 -8.29 -10.13
CA THR A 99 -15.50 -8.84 -10.75
C THR A 99 -15.53 -8.53 -12.25
N GLY A 100 -16.48 -9.13 -12.99
CA GLY A 100 -16.60 -8.95 -14.44
C GLY A 100 -15.27 -9.23 -15.15
N ARG A 101 -14.83 -8.31 -16.02
CA ARG A 101 -13.58 -8.46 -16.80
C ARG A 101 -12.33 -8.56 -15.92
N GLY A 102 -12.31 -7.89 -14.76
CA GLY A 102 -11.19 -7.97 -13.83
C GLY A 102 -11.08 -9.34 -13.14
N GLY A 103 -12.22 -9.95 -12.80
CA GLY A 103 -12.28 -11.31 -12.27
C GLY A 103 -11.99 -12.38 -13.32
N GLU A 104 -12.54 -12.23 -14.53
CA GLU A 104 -12.22 -13.10 -15.68
C GLU A 104 -10.72 -13.11 -16.00
N TYR A 105 -10.06 -11.95 -15.93
CA TYR A 105 -8.61 -11.84 -16.08
C TYR A 105 -7.86 -12.68 -15.05
N LEU A 106 -8.26 -12.61 -13.76
CA LEU A 106 -7.62 -13.41 -12.71
C LEU A 106 -7.88 -14.91 -12.91
N LYS A 107 -9.12 -15.31 -13.26
CA LYS A 107 -9.44 -16.71 -13.56
C LYS A 107 -8.61 -17.27 -14.71
N ALA A 108 -8.41 -16.47 -15.76
CA ALA A 108 -7.59 -16.88 -16.91
C ALA A 108 -6.09 -16.99 -16.59
N ASN A 109 -5.60 -16.27 -15.60
CA ASN A 109 -4.18 -16.26 -15.20
C ASN A 109 -3.91 -17.00 -13.88
N GLY A 110 -4.89 -17.72 -13.36
CA GLY A 110 -4.78 -18.51 -12.13
C GLY A 110 -3.90 -19.75 -12.26
N PRO A 111 -3.62 -20.44 -11.13
CA PRO A 111 -4.05 -20.08 -9.78
C PRO A 111 -3.34 -18.83 -9.23
N ILE A 112 -4.03 -18.03 -8.43
CA ILE A 112 -3.50 -16.79 -7.85
C ILE A 112 -2.82 -17.08 -6.51
N GLY A 113 -1.51 -16.87 -6.42
CA GLY A 113 -0.77 -16.96 -5.16
C GLY A 113 -0.99 -15.71 -4.30
N CYS A 114 -1.67 -15.88 -3.18
CA CYS A 114 -2.06 -14.82 -2.26
C CYS A 114 -1.02 -14.56 -1.17
N ARG A 115 -0.89 -13.31 -0.76
CA ARG A 115 0.02 -12.90 0.32
C ARG A 115 -0.50 -13.20 1.72
N ASP A 116 -1.79 -13.40 1.88
CA ASP A 116 -2.43 -13.60 3.18
C ASP A 116 -3.72 -14.40 2.99
N LEU A 117 -4.17 -15.05 4.08
CA LEU A 117 -5.37 -15.88 4.06
C LEU A 117 -6.63 -15.06 3.84
N PHE A 118 -6.62 -13.80 4.26
CA PHE A 118 -7.70 -12.86 3.99
C PHE A 118 -7.93 -12.68 2.47
N THR A 119 -6.86 -12.35 1.72
CA THR A 119 -6.92 -12.19 0.26
C THR A 119 -7.33 -13.50 -0.41
N GLN A 120 -6.76 -14.62 0.03
CA GLN A 120 -7.10 -15.95 -0.48
C GLN A 120 -8.59 -16.25 -0.34
N LYS A 121 -9.13 -16.14 0.87
CA LYS A 121 -10.54 -16.44 1.17
C LYS A 121 -11.47 -15.66 0.26
N ASN A 122 -11.26 -14.35 0.12
CA ASN A 122 -12.16 -13.55 -0.69
C ASN A 122 -12.05 -13.85 -2.20
N LEU A 123 -10.86 -14.17 -2.72
CA LEU A 123 -10.73 -14.61 -4.11
C LEU A 123 -11.47 -15.92 -4.34
N GLN A 124 -11.38 -16.86 -3.39
CA GLN A 124 -12.13 -18.12 -3.43
C GLN A 124 -13.65 -17.90 -3.40
N GLU A 125 -14.13 -16.95 -2.59
CA GLU A 125 -15.56 -16.55 -2.57
C GLU A 125 -16.05 -15.98 -3.92
N LEU A 126 -15.16 -15.37 -4.71
CA LEU A 126 -15.43 -14.92 -6.09
C LEU A 126 -15.28 -16.04 -7.15
N GLY A 127 -14.99 -17.26 -6.72
CA GLY A 127 -14.71 -18.41 -7.58
C GLY A 127 -13.41 -18.26 -8.38
N ILE A 128 -12.42 -17.56 -7.83
CA ILE A 128 -11.08 -17.41 -8.42
C ILE A 128 -10.15 -18.39 -7.71
N ASP A 129 -9.58 -19.33 -8.49
CA ASP A 129 -8.64 -20.32 -7.96
C ASP A 129 -7.41 -19.62 -7.36
N SER A 130 -7.14 -19.91 -6.10
CA SER A 130 -6.11 -19.22 -5.31
C SER A 130 -5.62 -20.05 -4.12
N TYR A 131 -4.35 -19.82 -3.77
CA TYR A 131 -3.62 -20.50 -2.71
C TYR A 131 -2.77 -19.49 -1.93
N PHE A 132 -2.40 -19.81 -0.70
CA PHE A 132 -1.44 -19.00 0.06
C PHE A 132 -0.02 -19.25 -0.46
N SER A 133 0.64 -18.19 -0.94
CA SER A 133 2.03 -18.26 -1.41
C SER A 133 3.01 -17.54 -0.48
N GLY A 134 2.52 -16.69 0.44
CA GLY A 134 3.36 -15.80 1.22
C GLY A 134 3.87 -14.59 0.41
N CYS A 135 4.65 -13.72 1.07
CA CYS A 135 5.25 -12.54 0.47
C CYS A 135 6.62 -12.87 -0.14
N ILE A 136 6.91 -12.37 -1.34
CA ILE A 136 8.21 -12.60 -2.01
C ILE A 136 9.42 -12.19 -1.16
N THR A 137 9.26 -11.24 -0.24
CA THR A 137 10.35 -10.81 0.67
C THR A 137 10.84 -11.93 1.58
N MET A 138 10.05 -12.99 1.79
CA MET A 138 10.47 -14.17 2.54
C MET A 138 11.55 -15.00 1.82
N THR A 139 11.80 -14.72 0.54
CA THR A 139 12.79 -15.42 -0.28
C THR A 139 14.15 -14.75 -0.29
N LEU A 140 14.31 -13.62 0.39
CA LEU A 140 15.58 -12.91 0.48
C LEU A 140 16.66 -13.83 1.05
N PRO A 141 17.81 -13.94 0.38
CA PRO A 141 18.87 -14.84 0.84
C PRO A 141 19.49 -14.31 2.13
N ASN A 142 19.89 -15.23 3.01
CA ASN A 142 20.80 -14.92 4.11
C ASN A 142 22.13 -14.44 3.52
N ARG A 143 22.72 -13.41 4.14
CA ARG A 143 23.98 -12.79 3.71
C ARG A 143 25.08 -13.09 4.73
N PRO A 144 26.35 -13.13 4.31
CA PRO A 144 27.47 -13.23 5.24
C PRO A 144 27.40 -12.13 6.29
N LYS A 145 27.62 -12.50 7.56
CA LYS A 145 27.74 -11.52 8.64
C LYS A 145 29.06 -10.77 8.51
N GLU A 146 28.98 -9.46 8.68
CA GLU A 146 30.09 -8.52 8.76
C GLU A 146 30.25 -8.06 10.21
N ASP A 147 31.49 -7.83 10.64
CA ASP A 147 31.72 -7.20 11.95
C ASP A 147 31.38 -5.70 11.89
N ARG A 148 30.15 -5.37 12.31
CA ARG A 148 29.61 -4.01 12.36
C ARG A 148 29.33 -3.54 13.79
N GLY A 149 29.96 -4.18 14.78
CA GLY A 149 29.71 -3.95 16.20
C GLY A 149 28.39 -4.56 16.71
N ARG A 150 28.11 -4.38 18.00
CA ARG A 150 26.92 -4.93 18.68
C ARG A 150 25.80 -3.89 18.70
N TYR A 151 24.73 -4.14 17.94
CA TYR A 151 23.59 -3.22 17.89
C TYR A 151 22.26 -3.92 17.64
N ILE A 152 21.18 -3.25 18.03
CA ILE A 152 19.81 -3.60 17.65
C ILE A 152 19.25 -2.54 16.69
N CYS A 153 18.28 -2.93 15.86
CA CYS A 153 17.58 -2.01 14.98
C CYS A 153 16.15 -1.78 15.44
N LEU A 154 15.76 -0.52 15.62
CA LEU A 154 14.38 -0.10 15.83
C LEU A 154 13.84 0.52 14.54
N VAL A 155 12.91 -0.16 13.87
CA VAL A 155 12.43 0.25 12.55
C VAL A 155 10.95 0.56 12.63
N ASP A 156 10.60 1.84 12.72
CA ASP A 156 9.22 2.29 12.97
C ASP A 156 8.55 1.53 14.16
N ALA A 157 9.30 1.15 15.20
CA ALA A 157 8.85 0.22 16.25
C ALA A 157 7.69 0.73 17.14
N GLY A 158 7.38 2.03 17.08
CA GLY A 158 6.43 2.72 17.97
C GLY A 158 7.17 3.46 19.08
N GLU A 159 6.69 4.65 19.44
CA GLU A 159 7.39 5.56 20.36
C GLU A 159 7.56 4.95 21.75
N GLU A 160 6.49 4.37 22.32
CA GLU A 160 6.49 3.77 23.65
C GLU A 160 7.45 2.57 23.74
N ILE A 161 7.39 1.66 22.76
CA ILE A 161 8.31 0.51 22.67
C ILE A 161 9.75 1.00 22.55
N SER A 162 10.00 1.98 21.67
CA SER A 162 11.35 2.49 21.43
C SER A 162 11.93 3.15 22.68
N ALA A 163 11.12 3.93 23.41
CA ALA A 163 11.52 4.54 24.68
C ALA A 163 11.85 3.47 25.74
N ARG A 164 11.02 2.44 25.86
CA ARG A 164 11.26 1.35 26.82
C ARG A 164 12.54 0.58 26.52
N ILE A 165 12.80 0.27 25.25
CA ILE A 165 14.03 -0.43 24.83
C ILE A 165 15.27 0.44 25.08
N LYS A 166 15.22 1.73 24.76
CA LYS A 166 16.31 2.67 25.09
C LYS A 166 16.63 2.67 26.58
N GLU A 167 15.61 2.63 27.43
CA GLU A 167 15.79 2.53 28.88
C GLU A 167 16.43 1.19 29.28
N GLN A 168 15.96 0.06 28.71
CA GLN A 168 16.49 -1.28 29.00
C GLN A 168 17.98 -1.40 28.66
N LEU A 169 18.45 -0.71 27.62
CA LEU A 169 19.82 -0.80 27.15
C LEU A 169 20.77 0.27 27.73
N LYS A 170 20.28 1.15 28.61
CA LYS A 170 21.15 2.13 29.29
C LYS A 170 22.25 1.41 30.07
N GLY A 171 23.50 1.79 29.80
CA GLY A 171 24.68 1.20 30.46
C GLY A 171 25.17 -0.12 29.85
N THR A 172 24.52 -0.62 28.78
CA THR A 172 25.03 -1.74 27.98
C THR A 172 25.99 -1.27 26.89
N ASP A 173 26.74 -2.18 26.28
CA ASP A 173 27.59 -1.94 25.12
C ASP A 173 26.84 -2.09 23.77
N ILE A 174 25.50 -2.21 23.82
CA ILE A 174 24.65 -2.41 22.64
C ILE A 174 24.18 -1.06 22.09
N GLU A 175 24.59 -0.73 20.86
CA GLU A 175 24.12 0.46 20.16
C GLU A 175 22.67 0.28 19.67
N ILE A 176 21.91 1.39 19.62
CA ILE A 176 20.56 1.42 19.06
C ILE A 176 20.59 2.18 17.74
N LYS A 177 20.19 1.52 16.65
CA LYS A 177 20.02 2.15 15.33
C LYS A 177 18.54 2.32 15.00
N GLU A 178 18.09 3.57 14.90
CA GLU A 178 16.70 3.91 14.61
C GLU A 178 16.49 4.29 13.15
N PHE A 179 15.47 3.71 12.54
CA PHE A 179 15.16 3.92 11.13
C PHE A 179 13.67 4.00 10.86
N THR A 180 13.32 4.62 9.74
CA THR A 180 11.98 4.56 9.16
C THR A 180 12.02 3.91 7.78
N HIS A 181 10.95 3.17 7.45
CA HIS A 181 10.71 2.69 6.09
C HIS A 181 10.07 3.74 5.19
N ASN A 182 9.72 4.90 5.74
CA ASN A 182 9.22 6.00 4.95
C ASN A 182 10.37 6.83 4.39
N ARG A 183 10.29 7.20 3.11
CA ARG A 183 11.22 8.11 2.44
C ARG A 183 10.46 9.09 1.57
N PRO A 184 11.05 10.25 1.21
CA PRO A 184 10.44 11.18 0.27
C PRO A 184 10.09 10.47 -1.05
N ARG A 185 8.86 10.75 -1.50
CA ARG A 185 8.36 10.28 -2.78
C ARG A 185 9.16 10.90 -3.91
N ASP A 186 9.60 10.06 -4.83
CA ASP A 186 10.32 10.47 -6.03
C ASP A 186 9.96 9.50 -7.16
N LYS A 187 9.31 10.02 -8.19
CA LYS A 187 8.86 9.25 -9.36
C LYS A 187 9.99 8.91 -10.31
N GLU A 188 11.04 9.73 -10.32
CA GLU A 188 12.15 9.61 -11.27
C GLU A 188 13.35 8.88 -10.65
N ARG A 189 13.27 8.52 -9.35
CA ARG A 189 14.33 7.79 -8.65
C ARG A 189 14.74 6.53 -9.44
N PRO A 190 16.00 6.45 -9.90
CA PRO A 190 16.52 5.32 -10.67
C PRO A 190 16.46 4.00 -9.90
N TRP A 191 16.35 2.90 -10.64
CA TRP A 191 16.34 1.55 -10.06
C TRP A 191 17.59 1.27 -9.21
N GLU A 192 18.79 1.61 -9.70
CA GLU A 192 20.03 1.32 -8.98
C GLU A 192 20.11 2.03 -7.63
N GLU A 193 19.60 3.25 -7.52
CA GLU A 193 19.51 3.96 -6.23
C GLU A 193 18.52 3.25 -5.29
N ARG A 194 17.36 2.81 -5.81
CA ARG A 194 16.36 2.06 -5.01
C ARG A 194 16.96 0.76 -4.49
N LYS A 195 17.62 0.01 -5.37
CA LYS A 195 18.25 -1.27 -5.06
C LYS A 195 19.36 -1.07 -4.03
N ALA A 196 20.29 -0.15 -4.26
CA ALA A 196 21.38 0.13 -3.33
C ALA A 196 20.87 0.54 -1.94
N PHE A 197 19.83 1.40 -1.88
CA PHE A 197 19.22 1.80 -0.61
C PHE A 197 18.62 0.60 0.14
N VAL A 198 17.93 -0.29 -0.57
CA VAL A 198 17.36 -1.51 0.01
C VAL A 198 18.46 -2.48 0.44
N GLU A 199 19.48 -2.69 -0.37
CA GLU A 199 20.56 -3.63 -0.07
C GLU A 199 21.39 -3.18 1.13
N GLU A 200 21.67 -1.88 1.28
CA GLU A 200 22.32 -1.35 2.48
C GLU A 200 21.41 -1.54 3.71
N ARG A 201 20.10 -1.29 3.55
CA ARG A 201 19.15 -1.48 4.64
C ARG A 201 19.10 -2.93 5.12
N LEU A 202 19.07 -3.89 4.19
CA LEU A 202 19.09 -5.32 4.49
C LEU A 202 20.43 -5.75 5.10
N SER A 203 21.55 -5.17 4.65
CA SER A 203 22.87 -5.42 5.26
C SER A 203 22.93 -4.97 6.73
N ILE A 204 22.37 -3.80 7.04
CA ILE A 204 22.24 -3.33 8.43
C ILE A 204 21.39 -4.31 9.26
N TYR A 205 20.28 -4.81 8.72
CA TYR A 205 19.45 -5.77 9.44
C TYR A 205 20.15 -7.11 9.67
N GLN A 206 20.83 -7.65 8.66
CA GLN A 206 21.55 -8.93 8.73
C GLN A 206 22.53 -9.01 9.91
N ASN A 207 23.14 -7.87 10.23
CA ASN A 207 24.22 -7.73 11.20
C ASN A 207 23.74 -7.26 12.58
N ALA A 208 22.44 -7.03 12.76
CA ALA A 208 21.86 -6.67 14.05
C ALA A 208 21.71 -7.91 14.97
N ILE A 209 21.75 -7.69 16.28
CA ILE A 209 21.36 -8.70 17.30
C ILE A 209 19.89 -9.10 17.07
N CYS A 210 19.02 -8.10 16.97
CA CYS A 210 17.64 -8.26 16.52
C CYS A 210 17.10 -6.99 15.86
N VAL A 211 15.96 -7.14 15.20
CA VAL A 211 15.16 -6.03 14.68
C VAL A 211 13.81 -5.97 15.41
N VAL A 212 13.38 -4.78 15.81
CA VAL A 212 12.05 -4.53 16.37
C VAL A 212 11.30 -3.59 15.44
N THR A 213 10.09 -3.97 15.00
CA THR A 213 9.37 -3.22 13.97
C THR A 213 7.87 -3.45 13.99
N LYS A 214 7.08 -2.47 13.53
CA LYS A 214 5.66 -2.67 13.18
C LYS A 214 5.42 -2.97 11.69
N ARG A 215 6.48 -3.03 10.88
CA ARG A 215 6.38 -3.12 9.42
C ARG A 215 6.49 -4.56 8.97
N LEU A 216 5.45 -5.08 8.30
CA LEU A 216 5.48 -6.40 7.67
C LEU A 216 6.69 -6.57 6.73
N HIS A 217 6.96 -5.58 5.86
CA HIS A 217 8.11 -5.61 4.94
C HIS A 217 9.45 -5.23 5.61
N CYS A 218 9.52 -5.12 6.94
CA CYS A 218 10.76 -5.19 7.69
C CYS A 218 10.88 -6.56 8.36
N ALA A 219 9.80 -7.04 8.98
CA ALA A 219 9.76 -8.32 9.68
C ALA A 219 10.02 -9.52 8.77
N LEU A 220 9.35 -9.62 7.62
CA LEU A 220 9.50 -10.76 6.72
C LEU A 220 10.89 -10.88 6.08
N PRO A 221 11.56 -9.79 5.65
CA PRO A 221 12.99 -9.86 5.30
C PRO A 221 13.89 -10.36 6.41
N CYS A 222 13.69 -9.90 7.66
CA CYS A 222 14.50 -10.36 8.79
C CYS A 222 14.29 -11.84 9.05
N LEU A 223 13.02 -12.30 8.97
CA LEU A 223 12.66 -13.70 9.05
C LEU A 223 13.39 -14.54 7.97
N ALA A 224 13.37 -14.07 6.71
CA ALA A 224 14.03 -14.73 5.58
C ALA A 224 15.55 -14.86 5.76
N MET A 225 16.18 -13.79 6.22
CA MET A 225 17.63 -13.68 6.48
C MET A 225 18.07 -14.31 7.80
N GLU A 226 17.13 -14.94 8.52
CA GLU A 226 17.36 -15.59 9.82
C GLU A 226 17.90 -14.61 10.90
N VAL A 227 17.50 -13.34 10.81
CA VAL A 227 17.77 -12.32 11.82
C VAL A 227 16.63 -12.32 12.84
N PRO A 228 16.90 -12.47 14.15
CA PRO A 228 15.88 -12.42 15.18
C PRO A 228 15.02 -11.15 15.09
N VAL A 229 13.70 -11.31 15.08
CA VAL A 229 12.78 -10.19 14.86
C VAL A 229 11.55 -10.23 15.77
N LEU A 230 11.23 -9.08 16.36
CA LEU A 230 10.03 -8.84 17.14
C LEU A 230 9.09 -7.89 16.38
N LEU A 231 7.88 -8.39 16.06
CA LEU A 231 6.84 -7.59 15.45
C LEU A 231 6.00 -6.87 16.52
N THR A 232 6.01 -5.53 16.51
CA THR A 232 5.13 -4.73 17.36
C THR A 232 3.80 -4.48 16.64
N ARG A 233 2.68 -4.65 17.35
CA ARG A 233 1.33 -4.47 16.78
C ARG A 233 0.50 -3.52 17.61
N ILE A 234 -0.37 -2.76 16.96
CA ILE A 234 -1.30 -1.87 17.65
C ILE A 234 -2.54 -2.67 18.07
N ASN A 235 -3.07 -3.49 17.16
CA ASN A 235 -4.27 -4.31 17.42
C ASN A 235 -4.01 -5.80 17.22
N LYS A 236 -4.72 -6.63 17.99
CA LYS A 236 -4.57 -8.09 17.90
C LYS A 236 -5.18 -8.69 16.63
N ASP A 237 -6.19 -8.02 16.06
CA ASP A 237 -7.02 -8.54 14.96
C ASP A 237 -6.59 -8.05 13.56
N GLU A 238 -5.33 -7.62 13.39
CA GLU A 238 -4.84 -7.16 12.09
C GLU A 238 -4.73 -8.31 11.07
N THR A 239 -5.80 -8.53 10.30
CA THR A 239 -5.93 -9.59 9.27
C THR A 239 -4.83 -9.56 8.22
N ARG A 240 -4.19 -8.41 8.01
CA ARG A 240 -3.04 -8.25 7.11
C ARG A 240 -1.84 -9.12 7.50
N PHE A 241 -1.71 -9.46 8.77
CA PHE A 241 -0.58 -10.24 9.28
C PHE A 241 -0.89 -11.75 9.34
N ASP A 242 -2.08 -12.21 8.98
CA ASP A 242 -2.42 -13.63 8.95
C ASP A 242 -1.85 -14.31 7.69
N PRO A 243 -1.09 -15.42 7.77
CA PRO A 243 -0.75 -16.24 8.95
C PRO A 243 0.64 -15.96 9.56
N TYR A 244 1.29 -14.87 9.17
CA TYR A 244 2.63 -14.49 9.64
C TYR A 244 2.74 -14.32 11.16
N LEU A 245 1.63 -14.09 11.86
CA LEU A 245 1.60 -14.05 13.33
C LEU A 245 2.05 -15.37 13.96
N ASP A 246 1.81 -16.50 13.29
CA ASP A 246 2.26 -17.80 13.77
C ASP A 246 3.78 -17.95 13.61
N TYR A 247 4.35 -17.32 12.58
CA TYR A 247 5.79 -17.39 12.26
C TYR A 247 6.65 -16.41 13.06
N LEU A 248 6.06 -15.30 13.52
CA LEU A 248 6.79 -14.22 14.18
C LEU A 248 6.61 -14.27 15.70
N TYR A 249 7.57 -13.69 16.42
CA TYR A 249 7.31 -13.21 17.77
C TYR A 249 6.60 -11.86 17.67
N THR A 250 5.56 -11.68 18.49
CA THR A 250 4.74 -10.46 18.43
C THR A 250 4.45 -9.93 19.83
N THR A 251 4.24 -8.61 19.93
CA THR A 251 3.81 -7.94 21.16
C THR A 251 2.97 -6.72 20.83
N THR A 252 2.06 -6.34 21.71
CA THR A 252 1.50 -4.98 21.75
C THR A 252 2.33 -4.06 22.64
N PRO A 253 2.20 -2.72 22.53
CA PRO A 253 2.76 -1.78 23.50
C PRO A 253 2.38 -2.12 24.94
N GLU A 254 1.10 -2.41 25.18
CA GLU A 254 0.59 -2.78 26.49
C GLU A 254 1.29 -4.03 27.06
N GLU A 255 1.43 -5.09 26.25
CA GLU A 255 2.10 -6.34 26.67
C GLU A 255 3.58 -6.13 26.96
N TYR A 256 4.26 -5.32 26.15
CA TYR A 256 5.68 -5.03 26.33
C TYR A 256 5.94 -4.18 27.58
N LEU A 257 5.17 -3.12 27.77
CA LEU A 257 5.31 -2.20 28.90
C LEU A 257 4.93 -2.85 30.24
N SER A 258 3.94 -3.74 30.24
CA SER A 258 3.53 -4.51 31.43
C SER A 258 4.48 -5.67 31.77
N GLY A 259 5.51 -5.93 30.96
CA GLY A 259 6.44 -7.04 31.17
C GLY A 259 5.87 -8.42 30.81
N ARG A 260 4.74 -8.49 30.09
CA ARG A 260 4.16 -9.75 29.60
C ARG A 260 4.85 -10.28 28.35
N CYS A 261 5.58 -9.44 27.62
CA CYS A 261 6.42 -9.88 26.51
C CYS A 261 7.70 -10.54 27.04
N THR A 262 7.92 -11.81 26.71
CA THR A 262 9.10 -12.59 27.13
C THR A 262 10.28 -12.50 26.13
N TYR A 263 10.16 -11.71 25.07
CA TYR A 263 11.20 -11.57 24.07
C TYR A 263 12.32 -10.65 24.60
N ASP A 264 13.52 -11.20 24.79
CA ASP A 264 14.69 -10.45 25.24
C ASP A 264 15.44 -9.85 24.04
N VAL A 265 15.48 -8.53 23.92
CA VAL A 265 16.17 -7.85 22.81
C VAL A 265 17.71 -7.90 22.91
N THR A 266 18.26 -8.26 24.08
CA THR A 266 19.71 -8.40 24.29
C THR A 266 20.22 -9.80 23.99
N ASN A 267 19.36 -10.81 24.19
CA ASN A 267 19.60 -12.21 23.90
C ASN A 267 18.35 -12.83 23.24
N PRO A 268 18.04 -12.43 21.99
CA PRO A 268 16.79 -12.79 21.35
C PRO A 268 16.71 -14.28 21.01
N PRO A 269 15.52 -14.89 21.12
CA PRO A 269 15.33 -16.25 20.64
C PRO A 269 15.50 -16.31 19.11
N GLU A 270 15.89 -17.48 18.61
CA GLU A 270 15.85 -17.74 17.17
C GLU A 270 14.42 -17.65 16.64
N ASN A 271 14.27 -17.21 15.38
CA ASN A 271 12.96 -17.18 14.74
C ASN A 271 12.37 -18.60 14.60
N LYS A 272 11.05 -18.72 14.77
CA LYS A 272 10.32 -19.97 14.55
C LYS A 272 10.53 -20.48 13.11
N PRO A 273 10.77 -21.78 12.87
CA PRO A 273 11.07 -22.31 11.54
C PRO A 273 9.84 -22.55 10.66
N ASP A 274 8.62 -22.38 11.18
CA ASP A 274 7.33 -22.73 10.56
C ASP A 274 7.08 -22.06 9.20
N TYR A 275 7.78 -20.96 8.91
CA TYR A 275 7.68 -20.27 7.63
C TYR A 275 8.49 -20.93 6.50
N LYS A 276 9.46 -21.80 6.82
CA LYS A 276 10.42 -22.38 5.86
C LYS A 276 9.71 -23.16 4.74
N PRO A 277 8.70 -24.02 4.99
CA PRO A 277 7.98 -24.71 3.92
C PRO A 277 7.32 -23.76 2.92
N VAL A 278 6.72 -22.65 3.39
CA VAL A 278 6.11 -21.64 2.53
C VAL A 278 7.17 -20.90 1.72
N ARG A 279 8.29 -20.51 2.36
CA ARG A 279 9.44 -19.90 1.68
C ARG A 279 9.96 -20.78 0.57
N ASP A 280 10.24 -22.05 0.87
CA ASP A 280 10.92 -22.95 -0.07
C ASP A 280 10.01 -23.28 -1.25
N ALA A 281 8.70 -23.47 -1.01
CA ALA A 281 7.70 -23.60 -2.08
C ALA A 281 7.58 -22.35 -2.95
N LEU A 282 7.67 -21.16 -2.36
CA LEU A 282 7.65 -19.89 -3.10
C LEU A 282 8.91 -19.72 -3.96
N ILE A 283 10.09 -20.02 -3.42
CA ILE A 283 11.36 -20.00 -4.15
C ILE A 283 11.29 -20.94 -5.35
N GLU A 284 10.83 -22.18 -5.14
CA GLU A 284 10.74 -23.17 -6.20
C GLU A 284 9.78 -22.71 -7.29
N ARG A 285 8.61 -22.18 -6.92
CA ARG A 285 7.63 -21.67 -7.89
C ARG A 285 8.17 -20.54 -8.74
N CYS A 286 8.89 -19.58 -8.15
CA CYS A 286 9.51 -18.49 -8.88
C CYS A 286 10.61 -18.98 -9.82
N ARG A 287 11.47 -19.90 -9.37
CA ARG A 287 12.53 -20.51 -10.20
C ARG A 287 11.95 -21.31 -11.36
N SER A 288 10.99 -22.19 -11.08
CA SER A 288 10.28 -23.00 -12.08
C SER A 288 9.61 -22.12 -13.14
N PHE A 289 8.98 -21.01 -12.75
CA PHE A 289 8.39 -20.07 -13.71
C PHE A 289 9.44 -19.42 -14.62
N VAL A 290 10.53 -18.91 -14.04
CA VAL A 290 11.60 -18.28 -14.81
C VAL A 290 12.26 -19.28 -15.76
N GLU A 291 12.52 -20.50 -15.31
CA GLU A 291 13.09 -21.57 -16.13
C GLU A 291 12.16 -21.93 -17.30
N ALA A 292 10.87 -22.13 -17.02
CA ALA A 292 9.88 -22.52 -18.03
C ALA A 292 9.68 -21.48 -19.14
N VAL A 293 9.98 -20.20 -18.88
CA VAL A 293 9.81 -19.11 -19.86
C VAL A 293 11.13 -18.57 -20.40
N ARG A 294 12.29 -18.99 -19.89
CA ARG A 294 13.60 -18.40 -20.23
C ARG A 294 13.80 -18.33 -21.74
N ASP A 295 13.62 -19.46 -22.41
CA ASP A 295 13.83 -19.61 -23.85
C ASP A 295 12.53 -19.57 -24.67
N ASP A 296 11.42 -19.18 -24.05
CA ASP A 296 10.12 -19.09 -24.73
C ASP A 296 10.08 -17.87 -25.67
N ASP A 297 9.82 -18.15 -26.95
CA ASP A 297 9.77 -17.18 -28.05
C ASP A 297 8.36 -17.05 -28.66
N ARG A 298 7.37 -17.72 -28.07
CA ARG A 298 5.97 -17.70 -28.53
C ARG A 298 5.42 -16.29 -28.59
N SER A 299 4.49 -16.09 -29.53
CA SER A 299 3.89 -14.78 -29.73
C SER A 299 2.93 -14.42 -28.59
N LEU A 300 2.57 -13.13 -28.52
CA LEU A 300 1.49 -12.65 -27.66
C LEU A 300 0.20 -13.45 -27.86
N TYR A 301 -0.11 -13.83 -29.11
CA TYR A 301 -1.35 -14.55 -29.44
C TYR A 301 -1.36 -15.96 -28.83
N ASP A 302 -0.23 -16.65 -28.90
CA ASP A 302 -0.10 -18.03 -28.43
C ASP A 302 -0.14 -18.12 -26.89
N LEU A 303 0.38 -17.09 -26.22
CA LEU A 303 0.45 -17.01 -24.75
C LEU A 303 -0.76 -16.33 -24.10
N LYS A 304 -1.65 -15.71 -24.89
CA LYS A 304 -2.81 -14.97 -24.38
C LYS A 304 -3.84 -15.92 -23.78
N LYS A 305 -3.86 -16.02 -22.44
CA LYS A 305 -4.88 -16.76 -21.68
C LYS A 305 -6.20 -16.00 -21.59
N TYR A 306 -6.13 -14.71 -21.24
CA TYR A 306 -7.31 -13.85 -21.11
C TYR A 306 -7.66 -13.21 -22.46
N ARG A 307 -8.83 -13.52 -23.04
CA ARG A 307 -9.15 -13.23 -24.45
C ARG A 307 -9.91 -11.93 -24.73
N ALA A 308 -10.32 -11.17 -23.71
CA ALA A 308 -11.05 -9.93 -23.95
C ALA A 308 -10.27 -8.97 -24.87
N THR A 309 -11.03 -8.21 -25.66
CA THR A 309 -10.54 -7.15 -26.53
C THR A 309 -10.32 -5.86 -25.73
N ASP A 310 -9.45 -4.99 -26.23
CA ASP A 310 -9.22 -3.66 -25.62
C ASP A 310 -10.55 -2.86 -25.53
N LYS A 311 -11.45 -3.04 -26.51
CA LYS A 311 -12.80 -2.46 -26.51
C LYS A 311 -13.66 -2.96 -25.34
N GLU A 312 -13.75 -4.28 -25.15
CA GLU A 312 -14.56 -4.88 -24.07
C GLU A 312 -14.03 -4.48 -22.68
N ILE A 313 -12.71 -4.35 -22.52
CA ILE A 313 -12.10 -3.90 -21.27
C ILE A 313 -12.50 -2.45 -20.96
N LEU A 314 -12.45 -1.55 -21.97
CA LEU A 314 -12.86 -0.16 -21.80
C LEU A 314 -14.35 -0.04 -21.48
N GLU A 315 -15.21 -0.75 -22.22
CA GLU A 315 -16.66 -0.72 -22.01
C GLU A 315 -17.02 -1.16 -20.59
N TRP A 316 -16.39 -2.24 -20.11
CA TRP A 316 -16.54 -2.69 -18.73
C TRP A 316 -16.06 -1.64 -17.73
N ARG A 317 -14.85 -1.08 -17.92
CA ARG A 317 -14.29 -0.08 -17.00
C ARG A 317 -15.15 1.18 -16.95
N ILE A 318 -15.58 1.71 -18.09
CA ILE A 318 -16.49 2.86 -18.19
C ILE A 318 -17.79 2.57 -17.45
N LYS A 319 -18.39 1.40 -17.68
CA LYS A 319 -19.62 0.99 -17.00
C LYS A 319 -19.41 0.97 -15.48
N THR A 320 -18.36 0.29 -15.00
CA THR A 320 -18.02 0.22 -13.57
C THR A 320 -17.81 1.62 -12.97
N LEU A 321 -17.10 2.50 -13.66
CA LEU A 321 -16.88 3.87 -13.19
C LEU A 321 -18.18 4.68 -13.11
N LYS A 322 -19.04 4.58 -14.11
CA LYS A 322 -20.37 5.24 -14.11
C LYS A 322 -21.27 4.74 -12.97
N GLU A 323 -21.14 3.49 -12.57
CA GLU A 323 -21.91 2.93 -11.45
C GLU A 323 -21.35 3.37 -10.08
N ILE A 324 -20.04 3.58 -9.96
CA ILE A 324 -19.35 3.88 -8.70
C ILE A 324 -19.34 5.39 -8.39
N ILE A 325 -19.15 6.23 -9.41
CA ILE A 325 -19.03 7.69 -9.22
C ILE A 325 -20.21 8.28 -8.42
N PRO A 326 -21.49 7.99 -8.75
CA PRO A 326 -22.62 8.52 -7.97
C PRO A 326 -22.64 8.06 -6.50
N ARG A 327 -22.17 6.83 -6.22
CA ARG A 327 -22.07 6.32 -4.83
C ARG A 327 -21.02 7.09 -4.03
N TRP A 328 -19.96 7.53 -4.70
CA TRP A 328 -18.90 8.32 -4.09
C TRP A 328 -19.26 9.80 -3.96
N GLU A 329 -20.07 10.35 -4.85
CA GLU A 329 -20.66 11.69 -4.67
C GLU A 329 -21.43 11.76 -3.35
N ASP A 330 -22.32 10.80 -3.08
CA ASP A 330 -23.05 10.71 -1.82
C ASP A 330 -22.10 10.53 -0.60
N THR A 331 -21.06 9.72 -0.75
CA THR A 331 -20.05 9.55 0.31
C THR A 331 -19.30 10.84 0.60
N LEU A 332 -18.87 11.58 -0.43
CA LEU A 332 -18.17 12.85 -0.30
C LEU A 332 -19.08 13.94 0.27
N GLU A 333 -20.36 13.94 -0.11
CA GLU A 333 -21.35 14.85 0.46
C GLU A 333 -21.54 14.59 1.96
N LYS A 334 -21.68 13.32 2.37
CA LYS A 334 -21.73 12.93 3.78
C LYS A 334 -20.49 13.36 4.55
N GLN A 335 -19.29 13.09 4.00
CA GLN A 335 -18.02 13.54 4.59
C GLN A 335 -17.95 15.06 4.73
N ALA A 336 -18.45 15.80 3.73
CA ALA A 336 -18.43 17.26 3.75
C ALA A 336 -19.44 17.84 4.77
N ARG A 337 -20.61 17.21 4.94
CA ARG A 337 -21.60 17.55 5.98
C ARG A 337 -21.02 17.30 7.37
N GLU A 338 -20.48 16.11 7.62
CA GLU A 338 -19.81 15.77 8.88
C GLU A 338 -18.68 16.77 9.20
N LEU A 339 -17.83 17.07 8.21
CA LEU A 339 -16.75 18.04 8.40
C LEU A 339 -17.28 19.45 8.72
N SER A 340 -18.40 19.83 8.12
CA SER A 340 -19.07 21.12 8.37
C SER A 340 -19.62 21.21 9.79
N GLU A 341 -20.21 20.13 10.30
CA GLU A 341 -20.66 20.00 11.69
C GLU A 341 -19.49 20.08 12.67
N LEU A 342 -18.40 19.36 12.40
CA LEU A 342 -17.19 19.40 13.22
C LEU A 342 -16.54 20.79 13.27
N TYR A 343 -16.56 21.55 12.17
CA TYR A 343 -16.09 22.93 12.19
C TYR A 343 -16.97 23.83 13.08
N ALA A 344 -18.28 23.61 13.09
CA ALA A 344 -19.20 24.34 13.97
C ALA A 344 -18.97 23.97 15.44
N GLU A 345 -18.82 22.68 15.75
CA GLU A 345 -18.52 22.18 17.10
C GLU A 345 -17.16 22.71 17.60
N HIS A 346 -16.11 22.61 16.79
CA HIS A 346 -14.79 23.13 17.15
C HIS A 346 -14.85 24.63 17.46
N PHE A 347 -15.56 25.42 16.64
CA PHE A 347 -15.69 26.85 16.92
C PHE A 347 -16.50 27.13 18.17
N PHE A 348 -17.54 26.35 18.45
CA PHE A 348 -18.32 26.45 19.68
C PHE A 348 -17.41 26.30 20.91
N TYR A 349 -16.58 25.26 20.97
CA TYR A 349 -15.61 25.08 22.06
C TYR A 349 -14.53 26.17 22.06
N PHE A 350 -13.94 26.47 20.91
CA PHE A 350 -12.88 27.48 20.80
C PHE A 350 -13.34 28.86 21.26
N SER A 351 -14.58 29.24 20.93
CA SER A 351 -15.15 30.55 21.30
C SER A 351 -15.31 30.78 22.81
N ARG A 352 -15.19 29.71 23.61
CA ARG A 352 -15.29 29.75 25.08
C ARG A 352 -13.93 29.81 25.77
N THR A 353 -12.86 29.54 25.04
CA THR A 353 -11.49 29.62 25.55
C THR A 353 -11.09 31.07 25.87
N ASP A 354 -10.20 31.24 26.83
CA ASP A 354 -9.67 32.58 27.16
C ASP A 354 -8.80 33.13 26.02
N GLU A 355 -8.17 32.25 25.23
CA GLU A 355 -7.46 32.63 24.01
C GLU A 355 -8.39 33.38 23.06
N PHE A 356 -9.57 32.83 22.74
CA PHE A 356 -10.52 33.52 21.85
C PHE A 356 -11.06 34.81 22.46
N LYS A 357 -11.34 34.82 23.77
CA LYS A 357 -11.80 36.03 24.48
C LYS A 357 -10.76 37.15 24.50
N SER A 358 -9.47 36.81 24.45
CA SER A 358 -8.37 37.77 24.40
C SER A 358 -8.25 38.49 23.04
N TYR A 359 -8.82 37.93 21.98
CA TYR A 359 -8.79 38.55 20.65
C TYR A 359 -9.66 39.81 20.60
N ASP A 360 -9.22 40.81 19.84
CA ASP A 360 -10.04 41.97 19.55
C ASP A 360 -11.32 41.60 18.76
N ARG A 361 -12.33 42.47 18.81
CA ARG A 361 -13.63 42.23 18.17
C ARG A 361 -13.55 42.02 16.65
N GLU A 362 -12.56 42.62 15.99
CA GLU A 362 -12.41 42.49 14.54
C GLU A 362 -11.90 41.08 14.18
N LYS A 363 -10.89 40.58 14.90
CA LYS A 363 -10.37 39.22 14.77
C LYS A 363 -11.44 38.17 15.09
N GLN A 364 -12.21 38.36 16.16
CA GLN A 364 -13.32 37.45 16.49
C GLN A 364 -14.35 37.36 15.35
N ARG A 365 -14.75 38.50 14.75
CA ARG A 365 -15.67 38.54 13.60
C ARG A 365 -15.08 37.88 12.36
N LYS A 366 -13.80 38.14 12.04
CA LYS A 366 -13.11 37.50 10.91
C LYS A 366 -13.07 35.99 11.06
N LEU A 367 -12.75 35.49 12.26
CA LEU A 367 -12.71 34.06 12.53
C LEU A 367 -14.11 33.42 12.47
N ALA A 368 -15.12 34.04 13.06
CA ALA A 368 -16.51 33.56 12.99
C ALA A 368 -17.00 33.47 11.53
N LYS A 369 -16.66 34.45 10.68
CA LYS A 369 -16.98 34.42 9.25
C LYS A 369 -16.23 33.31 8.52
N TYR A 370 -14.95 33.11 8.82
CA TYR A 370 -14.13 32.04 8.25
C TYR A 370 -14.69 30.66 8.62
N VAL A 371 -15.01 30.41 9.89
CA VAL A 371 -15.63 29.17 10.33
C VAL A 371 -17.00 29.00 9.69
N LYS A 372 -17.86 30.03 9.68
CA LYS A 372 -19.17 29.94 9.00
C LYS A 372 -19.02 29.56 7.53
N SER A 373 -17.99 30.06 6.84
CA SER A 373 -17.66 29.62 5.48
C SER A 373 -17.29 28.14 5.44
N LYS A 374 -16.46 27.63 6.36
CA LYS A 374 -16.12 26.21 6.47
C LYS A 374 -17.28 25.32 6.90
N ALA A 375 -18.17 25.79 7.75
CA ALA A 375 -19.41 25.11 8.15
C ALA A 375 -20.46 25.10 7.02
N ASN A 376 -20.25 25.86 5.95
CA ASN A 376 -21.02 25.75 4.72
C ASN A 376 -20.26 24.95 3.63
N TYR A 377 -19.14 24.30 3.96
CA TYR A 377 -18.29 23.60 2.99
C TYR A 377 -19.08 22.60 2.15
N TYR A 378 -20.00 21.84 2.77
CA TYR A 378 -20.83 20.86 2.05
C TYR A 378 -21.66 21.47 0.90
N LYS A 379 -22.08 22.74 1.00
CA LYS A 379 -22.89 23.41 -0.04
C LYS A 379 -22.13 23.68 -1.34
N PHE A 380 -20.79 23.65 -1.28
CA PHE A 380 -19.89 23.94 -2.41
C PHE A 380 -19.24 22.68 -2.98
N VAL A 381 -19.15 21.60 -2.20
CA VAL A 381 -18.36 20.40 -2.52
C VAL A 381 -18.98 19.53 -3.62
N VAL A 382 -20.23 19.75 -4.05
CA VAL A 382 -20.82 18.97 -5.15
C VAL A 382 -21.13 19.86 -6.36
N ASN A 383 -21.53 21.12 -6.15
CA ASN A 383 -21.92 22.02 -7.23
C ASN A 383 -20.75 22.63 -8.03
N ASP A 384 -19.52 22.68 -7.49
CA ASP A 384 -18.32 23.19 -8.21
C ASP A 384 -17.55 22.09 -8.98
N TYR A 385 -18.02 20.83 -8.99
CA TYR A 385 -17.39 19.74 -9.76
C TYR A 385 -17.99 19.58 -11.16
N GLN A 386 -18.47 20.67 -11.76
CA GLN A 386 -18.20 20.89 -13.19
C GLN A 386 -16.68 21.04 -13.33
N ILE A 387 -15.95 19.92 -13.15
CA ILE A 387 -14.55 19.83 -13.51
C ILE A 387 -14.51 20.38 -14.93
N ASP A 388 -13.78 21.47 -15.11
CA ASP A 388 -13.51 22.05 -16.41
C ASP A 388 -12.77 20.96 -17.19
N MET A 389 -13.53 20.06 -17.82
CA MET A 389 -13.07 18.91 -18.56
C MET A 389 -12.59 19.34 -19.93
N THR A 390 -11.90 20.47 -19.97
CA THR A 390 -11.06 20.87 -21.06
C THR A 390 -9.85 19.93 -21.04
N VAL A 391 -10.08 18.69 -21.48
CA VAL A 391 -9.12 17.97 -22.34
C VAL A 391 -9.02 18.75 -23.65
N GLN A 392 -8.68 20.04 -23.55
CA GLN A 392 -8.54 21.00 -24.64
C GLN A 392 -7.14 20.79 -25.18
N SER A 393 -7.06 20.02 -26.26
CA SER A 393 -6.33 20.46 -27.48
C SER A 393 -6.11 19.33 -28.49
N ALA A 394 -6.25 18.04 -28.14
CA ALA A 394 -5.80 16.97 -29.04
C ALA A 394 -6.89 16.11 -29.72
N ILE A 395 -8.18 16.27 -29.39
CA ILE A 395 -9.15 15.19 -29.65
C ILE A 395 -10.53 15.70 -30.11
N LYS A 396 -10.61 16.35 -31.28
CA LYS A 396 -11.86 16.46 -32.05
C LYS A 396 -11.91 15.30 -33.07
N GLY A 397 -13.04 14.59 -33.15
CA GLY A 397 -13.34 13.67 -34.26
C GLY A 397 -12.97 12.18 -34.12
N LYS A 398 -12.85 11.62 -32.90
CA LYS A 398 -12.59 10.18 -32.73
C LYS A 398 -13.88 9.37 -32.63
N GLU A 399 -14.12 8.48 -33.58
CA GLU A 399 -15.16 7.44 -33.54
C GLU A 399 -14.60 6.10 -33.01
N GLY A 400 -15.49 5.17 -32.67
CA GLY A 400 -15.12 3.81 -32.23
C GLY A 400 -14.32 3.77 -30.92
N ILE A 401 -13.23 3.00 -30.89
CA ILE A 401 -12.42 2.78 -29.67
C ILE A 401 -11.78 4.07 -29.12
N GLY A 402 -11.54 5.06 -29.99
CA GLY A 402 -10.98 6.34 -29.59
C GLY A 402 -11.93 7.17 -28.71
N ALA A 403 -13.24 7.07 -28.92
CA ALA A 403 -14.25 7.69 -28.07
C ALA A 403 -14.29 7.05 -26.68
N LEU A 404 -14.20 5.71 -26.62
CA LEU A 404 -14.15 4.96 -25.36
C LEU A 404 -12.91 5.33 -24.53
N HIS A 405 -11.74 5.45 -25.14
CA HIS A 405 -10.53 5.92 -24.43
C HIS A 405 -10.72 7.31 -23.80
N LEU A 406 -11.38 8.23 -24.52
CA LEU A 406 -11.62 9.57 -24.02
C LEU A 406 -12.60 9.56 -22.84
N GLU A 407 -13.66 8.77 -22.95
CA GLU A 407 -14.64 8.61 -21.88
C GLU A 407 -14.02 7.97 -20.63
N ASP A 408 -13.25 6.89 -20.80
CA ASP A 408 -12.49 6.24 -19.72
C ASP A 408 -11.55 7.25 -19.03
N LEU A 409 -10.75 8.01 -19.80
CA LEU A 409 -9.85 9.02 -19.25
C LEU A 409 -10.60 10.09 -18.45
N LYS A 410 -11.74 10.59 -18.96
CA LYS A 410 -12.56 11.58 -18.24
C LYS A 410 -13.04 11.04 -16.90
N LEU A 411 -13.58 9.83 -16.88
CA LEU A 411 -14.09 9.20 -15.66
C LEU A 411 -12.96 8.96 -14.64
N ARG A 412 -11.79 8.50 -15.09
CA ARG A 412 -10.61 8.32 -14.20
C ARG A 412 -10.14 9.63 -13.59
N THR A 413 -10.14 10.73 -14.34
CA THR A 413 -9.80 12.05 -13.80
C THR A 413 -10.77 12.47 -12.69
N ILE A 414 -12.07 12.19 -12.84
CA ILE A 414 -13.07 12.42 -11.78
C ILE A 414 -12.73 11.56 -10.54
N CYS A 415 -12.38 10.30 -10.74
CA CYS A 415 -12.00 9.38 -9.66
C CYS A 415 -10.78 9.87 -8.88
N ASP A 416 -9.77 10.37 -9.59
CA ASP A 416 -8.56 10.95 -9.00
C ASP A 416 -8.87 12.16 -8.13
N GLU A 417 -9.71 13.09 -8.62
CA GLU A 417 -10.12 14.25 -7.85
C GLU A 417 -10.94 13.87 -6.61
N TYR A 418 -11.84 12.90 -6.74
CA TYR A 418 -12.63 12.40 -5.61
C TYR A 418 -11.77 11.72 -4.56
N ALA A 419 -10.78 10.92 -4.97
CA ALA A 419 -9.83 10.30 -4.07
C ALA A 419 -8.99 11.36 -3.32
N LYS A 420 -8.52 12.41 -4.02
CA LYS A 420 -7.81 13.55 -3.39
C LYS A 420 -8.69 14.30 -2.41
N LEU A 421 -9.97 14.51 -2.75
CA LEU A 421 -10.92 15.20 -1.89
C LEU A 421 -11.21 14.40 -0.62
N SER A 422 -11.50 13.10 -0.76
CA SER A 422 -11.74 12.22 0.38
C SER A 422 -10.52 12.18 1.31
N LYS A 423 -9.31 12.11 0.74
CA LYS A 423 -8.04 12.24 1.47
C LYS A 423 -7.95 13.53 2.28
N ARG A 424 -8.29 14.65 1.66
CA ARG A 424 -8.27 15.95 2.33
C ARG A 424 -9.29 16.03 3.46
N ASN A 425 -10.50 15.51 3.25
CA ASN A 425 -11.55 15.48 4.26
C ASN A 425 -11.15 14.63 5.46
N PHE A 426 -10.56 13.46 5.21
CA PHE A 426 -10.07 12.56 6.24
C PHE A 426 -9.06 13.24 7.19
N TYR A 427 -7.97 13.81 6.68
CA TYR A 427 -6.97 14.47 7.55
C TYR A 427 -7.50 15.72 8.25
N ARG A 428 -8.44 16.44 7.62
CA ARG A 428 -9.09 17.58 8.27
C ARG A 428 -9.95 17.13 9.43
N LYS A 429 -10.72 16.06 9.24
CA LYS A 429 -11.55 15.46 10.28
C LYS A 429 -10.69 15.07 11.48
N GLU A 430 -9.63 14.30 11.28
CA GLU A 430 -8.71 13.90 12.36
C GLU A 430 -8.16 15.12 13.11
N LYS A 431 -7.67 16.13 12.38
CA LYS A 431 -7.13 17.35 13.00
C LYS A 431 -8.16 18.10 13.84
N ILE A 432 -9.40 18.22 13.37
CA ILE A 432 -10.45 18.95 14.07
C ILE A 432 -10.91 18.18 15.31
N LEU A 433 -11.07 16.86 15.19
CA LEU A 433 -11.44 15.99 16.32
C LEU A 433 -10.43 16.10 17.45
N ASN A 434 -9.13 15.98 17.16
CA ASN A 434 -8.09 16.12 18.18
C ASN A 434 -8.16 17.49 18.87
N GLY A 435 -8.38 18.57 18.10
CA GLY A 435 -8.54 19.91 18.67
C GLY A 435 -9.78 20.04 19.57
N ILE A 436 -10.91 19.42 19.19
CA ILE A 436 -12.12 19.38 20.01
C ILE A 436 -11.85 18.62 21.33
N GLU A 437 -11.21 17.45 21.25
CA GLU A 437 -10.89 16.63 22.42
C GLU A 437 -9.96 17.35 23.39
N GLU A 438 -8.92 18.02 22.90
CA GLU A 438 -8.03 18.86 23.71
C GLU A 438 -8.79 19.98 24.44
N MET A 439 -9.72 20.65 23.76
CA MET A 439 -10.53 21.71 24.38
C MET A 439 -11.51 21.17 25.42
N LYS A 440 -12.14 20.02 25.15
CA LYS A 440 -13.04 19.34 26.11
C LYS A 440 -12.28 18.93 27.38
N ALA A 441 -11.07 18.40 27.23
CA ALA A 441 -10.23 18.02 28.37
C ALA A 441 -9.86 19.24 29.25
N ARG A 442 -9.61 20.40 28.64
CA ARG A 442 -9.33 21.66 29.36
C ARG A 442 -10.55 22.27 30.05
N GLU A 443 -11.77 22.04 29.55
CA GLU A 443 -13.00 22.52 30.20
C GLU A 443 -13.37 21.67 31.43
N GLN A 444 -12.90 20.42 31.49
CA GLN A 444 -13.14 19.48 32.58
C GLN A 444 -12.09 19.52 33.70
N ALA A 445 -10.90 20.07 33.42
CA ALA A 445 -9.81 20.29 34.37
C ALA A 445 -9.91 21.67 35.03
#